data_AF-A0A166HXS4-F1
#
_entry.id   AF-A0A166HXS4-F1
#
_cell.length_a   1.000
_cell.length_b   1.000
_cell.length_c   1.000
_cell.angle_alpha   90.00
_cell.angle_beta   90.00
_cell.angle_gamma   90.00
#
_symmetry.space_group_name_H-M   'P 1'
#
loop_
_entity.id
_entity.type
_entity.pdbx_description
1 polymer ?
#
loop_
_entity_poly.entity_id
_entity_poly.type
_entity_poly.pdbx_seq_one_letter_code
_entity_poly.pdbx_strand_id
1 'polypeptide(L)'
;MSVIRDRASESSFDVDALAAELSLSRSALYAAFARTGRTPARAIRAARTAEARAMLARRPSPSSSDLSDVARLSGLGTSRRLRAALDSEARSSGAGN
;
A
#
# COMPACT_ATOMS: atom_id res chain seq x y z
N MET A 1 -7.40 -15.13 2.08
CA MET A 1 -7.08 -13.78 2.60
C MET A 1 -5.58 -13.57 2.51
N SER A 2 -5.09 -12.36 2.24
CA SER A 2 -3.66 -12.09 2.04
C SER A 2 -3.17 -11.24 3.22
N VAL A 3 -2.18 -11.73 3.96
CA VAL A 3 -1.53 -11.05 5.11
C VAL A 3 -1.28 -9.57 4.86
N ILE A 4 -0.88 -9.21 3.64
CA ILE A 4 -0.63 -7.83 3.25
C ILE A 4 -1.88 -6.96 3.38
N ARG A 5 -3.04 -7.44 2.91
CA ARG A 5 -4.27 -6.65 2.98
C ARG A 5 -4.72 -6.45 4.43
N ASP A 6 -4.57 -7.48 5.25
CA ASP A 6 -5.07 -7.49 6.62
C ASP A 6 -4.23 -6.56 7.52
N ARG A 7 -2.94 -6.37 7.21
CA ARG A 7 -2.00 -5.57 8.01
C ARG A 7 -1.48 -4.29 7.34
N ALA A 8 -1.84 -4.01 6.08
CA ALA A 8 -1.31 -2.87 5.32
C ALA A 8 -1.51 -1.51 6.04
N SER A 9 -2.61 -1.34 6.75
CA SER A 9 -2.94 -0.10 7.47
C SER A 9 -2.04 0.16 8.68
N GLU A 10 -1.39 -0.87 9.21
CA GLU A 10 -0.42 -0.72 10.30
C GLU A 10 0.83 -0.01 9.78
N SER A 11 1.23 1.07 10.44
CA SER A 11 2.38 1.88 10.03
C SER A 11 3.72 1.15 10.19
N SER A 12 3.80 0.23 11.16
CA SER A 12 4.96 -0.64 11.41
C SER A 12 5.05 -1.82 10.45
N PHE A 13 4.00 -2.09 9.66
CA PHE A 13 4.01 -3.23 8.74
C PHE A 13 4.88 -2.91 7.52
N ASP A 14 6.02 -3.58 7.42
CA ASP A 14 6.97 -3.44 6.33
C ASP A 14 7.37 -4.82 5.76
N VAL A 15 8.41 -4.86 4.94
CA VAL A 15 8.88 -6.11 4.31
C VAL A 15 9.42 -7.09 5.35
N ASP A 16 9.97 -6.59 6.46
CA ASP A 16 10.52 -7.42 7.53
C ASP A 16 9.41 -8.03 8.36
N ALA A 17 8.39 -7.22 8.71
CA ALA A 17 7.18 -7.72 9.34
C ALA A 17 6.47 -8.77 8.49
N LEU A 18 6.38 -8.55 7.17
CA LEU A 18 5.80 -9.54 6.24
C LEU A 18 6.64 -10.82 6.16
N ALA A 19 7.96 -10.71 6.13
CA ALA A 19 8.86 -11.86 6.09
C ALA A 19 8.73 -12.68 7.38
N ALA A 20 8.71 -12.02 8.54
CA ALA A 20 8.52 -12.65 9.84
C ALA A 20 7.16 -13.35 9.93
N GLU A 21 6.09 -12.68 9.53
CA GLU A 21 4.73 -13.24 9.54
C GLU A 21 4.60 -14.49 8.65
N LEU A 22 5.28 -14.50 7.50
CA LEU A 22 5.30 -15.65 6.59
C LEU A 22 6.36 -16.70 6.95
N SER A 23 7.13 -16.49 8.02
CA SER A 23 8.29 -17.33 8.39
C SER A 23 9.29 -17.53 7.25
N LEU A 24 9.54 -16.47 6.47
CA LEU A 24 10.49 -16.45 5.35
C LEU A 24 11.67 -15.53 5.64
N SER A 25 12.83 -15.85 5.06
CA SER A 25 13.90 -14.86 4.94
C SER A 25 13.51 -13.77 3.91
N ARG A 26 14.11 -12.58 4.01
CA ARG A 26 13.91 -11.53 2.99
C ARG A 26 14.20 -12.05 1.58
N SER A 27 15.30 -12.77 1.40
CA SER A 27 15.70 -13.30 0.09
C SER A 27 14.66 -14.26 -0.47
N ALA A 28 14.12 -15.16 0.36
CA ALA A 28 13.04 -16.07 -0.04
C ALA A 28 11.75 -15.31 -0.37
N LEU A 29 11.39 -14.30 0.42
CA LEU A 29 10.23 -13.45 0.16
C LEU A 29 10.37 -12.70 -1.18
N TYR A 30 11.52 -12.08 -1.44
CA TYR A 30 11.78 -11.41 -2.72
C TYR A 30 11.77 -12.38 -3.90
N ALA A 31 12.35 -13.58 -3.74
CA ALA A 31 12.31 -14.61 -4.78
C ALA A 31 10.87 -15.08 -5.10
N ALA A 32 10.03 -15.24 -4.08
CA ALA A 32 8.62 -15.57 -4.26
C ALA A 32 7.87 -14.46 -5.02
N PHE A 33 8.12 -13.20 -4.67
CA PHE A 33 7.50 -12.05 -5.33
C PHE A 33 8.01 -11.82 -6.75
N ALA A 34 9.28 -12.12 -7.04
CA ALA A 34 9.86 -12.00 -8.37
C ALA A 34 9.09 -12.85 -9.41
N ARG A 35 8.57 -14.02 -9.01
CA ARG A 35 7.72 -14.88 -9.87
C ARG A 35 6.42 -14.19 -10.31
N THR A 36 6.00 -13.15 -9.61
CA THR A 36 4.79 -12.36 -9.90
C THR A 36 5.10 -11.04 -10.61
N GLY A 37 6.38 -10.75 -10.90
CA GLY A 37 6.82 -9.47 -11.48
C GLY A 37 6.65 -8.28 -10.53
N ARG A 38 6.46 -8.51 -9.23
CA ARG A 38 6.28 -7.46 -8.21
C ARG A 38 7.35 -7.58 -7.13
N THR A 39 7.54 -6.51 -6.37
CA THR A 39 8.33 -6.55 -5.13
C THR A 39 7.38 -6.59 -3.92
N PRO A 40 7.80 -7.15 -2.77
CA PRO A 40 6.99 -7.16 -1.55
C PRO A 40 6.59 -5.74 -1.13
N ALA A 41 7.54 -4.79 -1.19
CA ALA A 41 7.30 -3.38 -0.88
C ALA A 41 6.25 -2.75 -1.82
N ARG A 42 6.26 -3.08 -3.11
CA ARG A 42 5.26 -2.58 -4.07
C ARG A 42 3.88 -3.17 -3.80
N ALA A 43 3.81 -4.41 -3.36
CA ALA A 43 2.53 -5.03 -2.99
C ALA A 43 1.94 -4.43 -1.70
N ILE A 44 2.74 -4.22 -0.67
CA ILE A 44 2.32 -3.51 0.56
C ILE A 44 1.82 -2.10 0.20
N ARG A 45 2.60 -1.36 -0.59
CA ARG A 45 2.20 -0.01 -1.02
C ARG A 45 0.90 -0.02 -1.82
N ALA A 46 0.70 -0.97 -2.72
CA ALA A 46 -0.54 -1.08 -3.49
C ALA A 46 -1.75 -1.36 -2.58
N ALA A 47 -1.61 -2.23 -1.58
CA ALA A 47 -2.68 -2.49 -0.61
C ALA A 47 -3.02 -1.22 0.20
N ARG A 48 -2.01 -0.48 0.67
CA ARG A 48 -2.20 0.81 1.35
C ARG A 48 -2.92 1.84 0.48
N THR A 49 -2.56 1.92 -0.80
CA THR A 49 -3.21 2.84 -1.75
C THR A 49 -4.66 2.44 -2.01
N ALA A 50 -4.94 1.14 -2.13
CA ALA A 50 -6.31 0.64 -2.32
C ALA A 50 -7.20 0.98 -1.13
N GLU A 51 -6.70 0.80 0.10
CA GLU A 51 -7.41 1.19 1.33
C GLU A 51 -7.67 2.70 1.36
N ALA A 52 -6.64 3.52 1.09
CA ALA A 52 -6.80 4.96 1.03
C ALA A 52 -7.84 5.41 0.00
N ARG A 53 -7.86 4.76 -1.17
CA ARG A 53 -8.85 5.02 -2.22
C ARG A 53 -10.25 4.67 -1.76
N ALA A 54 -10.43 3.54 -1.05
CA ALA A 54 -11.72 3.15 -0.49
C ALA A 54 -12.21 4.16 0.56
N MET A 55 -11.33 4.69 1.40
CA MET A 55 -11.66 5.74 2.37
C MET A 55 -12.07 7.05 1.68
N LEU A 56 -11.33 7.46 0.65
CA LEU A 56 -11.62 8.69 -0.11
C LEU A 56 -12.87 8.58 -0.96
N ALA A 57 -13.20 7.40 -1.48
CA ALA A 57 -14.44 7.19 -2.24
C ALA A 57 -15.70 7.49 -1.41
N ARG A 58 -15.61 7.41 -0.07
CA ARG A 58 -16.69 7.77 0.85
C ARG A 58 -16.74 9.28 1.17
N ARG A 59 -15.83 10.09 0.61
CA ARG A 59 -15.68 11.53 0.87
C ARG A 59 -15.70 12.31 -0.45
N PRO A 60 -16.83 12.90 -0.87
CA PRO A 60 -16.96 13.55 -2.18
C PRO A 60 -16.11 14.82 -2.34
N SER A 61 -15.68 15.47 -1.25
CA SER A 61 -14.77 16.62 -1.29
C SER A 61 -13.84 16.61 -0.08
N PRO A 62 -12.75 15.81 -0.11
CA PRO A 62 -11.85 15.67 1.03
C PRO A 62 -11.02 16.94 1.24
N SER A 63 -11.06 17.48 2.46
CA SER A 63 -10.21 18.57 2.90
C SER A 63 -8.75 18.14 3.08
N SER A 64 -7.86 19.11 3.31
CA SER A 64 -6.45 18.81 3.64
C SER A 64 -6.30 17.98 4.93
N SER A 65 -7.18 18.20 5.92
CA SER A 65 -7.21 17.39 7.14
C SER A 65 -7.63 15.95 6.83
N ASP A 66 -8.67 15.77 5.99
CA ASP A 66 -9.12 14.45 5.57
C ASP A 66 -8.01 13.66 4.88
N LEU A 67 -7.25 14.30 3.99
CA LEU A 67 -6.12 13.65 3.32
C LEU A 67 -5.01 13.24 4.29
N SER A 68 -4.81 14.03 5.34
CA SER A 68 -3.79 13.72 6.37
C SER A 68 -4.25 12.58 7.27
N ASP A 69 -5.54 12.51 7.59
CA ASP A 69 -6.14 11.41 8.34
C ASP A 69 -6.12 10.11 7.54
N VAL A 70 -6.58 10.15 6.28
CA VAL A 70 -6.55 8.99 5.39
C VAL A 70 -5.12 8.49 5.22
N ALA A 71 -4.14 9.37 5.04
CA ALA A 71 -2.75 8.95 4.92
C ALA A 71 -2.25 8.19 6.15
N ARG A 72 -2.63 8.61 7.36
CA ARG A 72 -2.28 7.93 8.60
C ARG A 72 -3.00 6.59 8.72
N LEU A 73 -4.32 6.58 8.51
CA LEU A 73 -5.17 5.41 8.65
C LEU A 73 -4.87 4.31 7.62
N SER A 74 -4.40 4.68 6.43
CA SER A 74 -4.03 3.74 5.38
C SER A 74 -2.56 3.30 5.45
N GLY A 75 -1.81 3.66 6.50
CA GLY A 75 -0.39 3.31 6.65
C GLY A 75 0.59 4.06 5.74
N LEU A 76 0.17 5.11 5.02
CA LEU A 76 1.04 5.93 4.15
C LEU A 76 1.78 7.05 4.92
N GLY A 77 1.29 7.39 6.12
CA GLY A 77 1.89 8.29 7.09
C GLY A 77 1.67 9.78 6.81
N THR A 78 1.84 10.24 5.56
CA THR A 78 1.69 11.66 5.22
C THR A 78 0.86 11.87 3.96
N SER A 79 0.17 13.02 3.88
CA SER A 79 -0.65 13.39 2.72
C SER A 79 0.19 13.56 1.43
N ARG A 80 1.50 13.89 1.54
CA ARG A 80 2.44 13.85 0.41
C ARG A 80 2.66 12.43 -0.12
N ARG A 81 2.88 11.46 0.77
CA ARG A 81 3.05 10.05 0.38
C ARG A 81 1.76 9.45 -0.18
N LEU A 82 0.62 9.83 0.39
CA LEU A 82 -0.71 9.48 -0.13
C LEU A 82 -0.88 9.93 -1.58
N ARG A 83 -0.69 11.23 -1.87
CA ARG A 83 -0.81 11.77 -3.24
C ARG A 83 0.14 11.07 -4.21
N ALA A 84 1.40 10.90 -3.83
CA ALA A 84 2.38 10.20 -4.67
C ALA A 84 1.99 8.73 -4.95
N ALA A 85 1.38 8.05 -3.98
CA ALA A 85 0.93 6.68 -4.15
C ALA A 85 -0.30 6.58 -5.07
N LEU A 86 -1.28 7.47 -4.92
CA LEU A 86 -2.45 7.56 -5.80
C LEU A 86 -2.04 7.88 -7.25
N ASP A 87 -1.14 8.83 -7.44
CA ASP A 87 -0.62 9.23 -8.76
C ASP A 87 0.16 8.08 -9.44
N SER A 88 0.97 7.32 -8.68
CA SER A 88 1.69 6.16 -9.21
C SER A 88 0.76 5.03 -9.67
N GLU A 89 -0.33 4.79 -8.93
CA GLU A 89 -1.35 3.79 -9.30
C GLU A 89 -2.18 4.24 -10.50
N ALA A 90 -2.51 5.54 -10.60
CA ALA A 90 -3.20 6.09 -11.75
C ALA A 90 -2.38 5.90 -13.04
N ARG A 91 -1.06 6.16 -13.00
CA ARG A 91 -0.16 5.88 -14.14
C ARG A 91 -0.04 4.40 -14.47
N SER A 92 -0.07 3.53 -13.47
CA SER A 92 0.00 2.08 -13.67
C SER A 92 -1.30 1.50 -14.24
N SER A 93 -2.45 2.13 -13.93
CA SER A 93 -3.77 1.72 -14.44
C SER A 93 -4.09 2.32 -15.81
N GLY A 94 -3.46 3.44 -16.18
CA GLY A 94 -3.61 4.10 -17.48
C GLY A 94 -2.69 3.56 -18.59
N ALA A 95 -1.78 2.63 -18.29
CA ALA A 95 -0.86 1.99 -19.25
C ALA A 95 -1.45 0.74 -19.94
N GLY A 96 -2.78 0.69 -20.06
CA GLY A 96 -3.51 -0.38 -20.74
C GLY A 96 -4.65 0.22 -21.56
N ASN A 97 -4.31 0.83 -22.70
CA ASN A 97 -5.21 1.12 -23.80
C ASN A 97 -4.41 1.01 -25.11
#